data_AF-A0A6V7K6I5-F1
#
_entry.id   AF-A0A6V7K6I5-F1
#
_cell.length_a   1.000
_cell.length_b   1.000
_cell.length_c   1.000
_cell.angle_alpha   90.00
_cell.angle_beta   90.00
_cell.angle_gamma   90.00
#
_symmetry.space_group_name_H-M   'P 1'
#
loop_
_entity.id
_entity.type
_entity.pdbx_description
1 polymer ?
#
loop_
_entity_poly.entity_id
_entity_poly.type
_entity_poly.pdbx_seq_one_letter_code
_entity_poly.pdbx_strand_id
1 'polypeptide(L)'
;ILDGCLVRKDQRADVFDYFNNQLGYRVLFIECTCDDDLALERNYQEVIRYSADYKGMDPAAAAEDLKRKVAHYVIAYEPLVENYPRITFDTVKMDIRAHKVLGHVETSVIGYLGSVTTKPHTLYFSR
;
A
#
# COMPACT_ATOMS: atom_id res chain seq x y z
N ILE A 1 -11.17 5.50 2.72
CA ILE A 1 -9.95 4.70 2.50
C ILE A 1 -9.66 4.03 3.83
N LEU A 2 -9.62 2.69 3.87
CA LEU A 2 -9.21 1.94 5.05
C LEU A 2 -7.72 1.66 4.92
N ASP A 3 -6.90 2.39 5.68
CA ASP A 3 -5.44 2.25 5.63
C ASP A 3 -4.98 1.30 6.74
N GLY A 4 -4.71 0.05 6.37
CA GLY A 4 -4.28 -1.00 7.28
C GLY A 4 -3.69 -2.18 6.54
N CYS A 5 -2.77 -2.90 7.19
CA CYS A 5 -2.11 -4.07 6.62
C CYS A 5 -3.06 -5.29 6.61
N LEU A 6 -3.88 -5.42 5.57
CA LEU A 6 -4.76 -6.57 5.31
C LEU A 6 -4.00 -7.71 4.61
N VAL A 7 -2.92 -8.18 5.26
CA VAL A 7 -1.97 -9.12 4.65
C VAL A 7 -2.48 -10.56 4.60
N ARG A 8 -3.49 -10.93 5.41
CA ARG A 8 -4.09 -12.27 5.44
C ARG A 8 -5.42 -12.34 4.70
N LYS A 9 -5.75 -13.51 4.16
CA LYS A 9 -6.99 -13.74 3.38
C LYS A 9 -8.26 -13.59 4.22
N ASP A 10 -8.24 -14.09 5.45
CA ASP A 10 -9.38 -14.01 6.36
C ASP A 10 -9.71 -12.56 6.75
N GLN A 11 -8.70 -11.74 7.02
CA GLN A 11 -8.88 -10.30 7.29
C GLN A 11 -9.56 -9.60 6.10
N ARG A 12 -9.16 -9.93 4.87
CA ARG A 12 -9.78 -9.37 3.67
C ARG A 12 -11.20 -9.88 3.46
N ALA A 13 -11.47 -11.15 3.78
CA ALA A 13 -12.81 -11.71 3.73
C ALA A 13 -13.75 -11.01 4.72
N ASP A 14 -13.32 -10.80 5.97
CA ASP A 14 -14.08 -10.11 7.00
C ASP A 14 -14.39 -8.66 6.61
N VAL A 15 -13.38 -7.94 6.10
CA VAL A 15 -13.54 -6.57 5.61
C VAL A 15 -14.50 -6.52 4.43
N PHE A 16 -14.36 -7.43 3.46
CA PHE A 16 -15.25 -7.47 2.31
C PHE A 16 -16.68 -7.79 2.72
N ASP A 17 -16.88 -8.78 3.59
CA ASP A 17 -18.21 -9.16 4.08
C ASP A 17 -18.90 -7.98 4.78
N TYR A 18 -18.19 -7.33 5.71
CA TYR A 18 -18.74 -6.21 6.45
C TYR A 18 -19.11 -5.03 5.53
N PHE A 19 -18.18 -4.55 4.70
CA PHE A 19 -18.44 -3.35 3.90
C PHE A 19 -19.29 -3.63 2.65
N ASN A 20 -19.09 -4.76 1.96
CA ASN A 20 -19.83 -5.06 0.74
C ASN A 20 -21.14 -5.77 1.00
N ASN A 21 -21.13 -6.88 1.74
CA ASN A 21 -22.34 -7.71 1.89
C ASN A 21 -23.32 -7.10 2.90
N GLN A 22 -22.81 -6.61 4.04
CA GLN A 22 -23.68 -6.10 5.12
C GLN A 22 -24.06 -4.63 4.90
N LEU A 23 -23.12 -3.78 4.52
CA LEU A 23 -23.36 -2.34 4.35
C LEU A 23 -23.68 -1.91 2.91
N GLY A 24 -23.49 -2.79 1.92
CA GLY A 24 -23.79 -2.49 0.51
C GLY A 24 -22.80 -1.54 -0.17
N TYR A 25 -21.62 -1.30 0.41
CA TYR A 25 -20.61 -0.44 -0.19
C TYR A 25 -19.82 -1.18 -1.27
N ARG A 26 -19.36 -0.44 -2.28
CA ARG A 26 -18.37 -0.97 -3.24
C ARG A 26 -17.01 -1.02 -2.57
N VAL A 27 -16.34 -2.16 -2.66
CA VAL A 27 -15.00 -2.37 -2.10
C VAL A 27 -14.03 -2.59 -3.26
N LEU A 28 -12.94 -1.82 -3.25
CA LEU A 28 -11.80 -1.96 -4.14
C LEU A 28 -10.56 -2.17 -3.28
N PHE A 29 -9.90 -3.32 -3.43
CA PHE A 29 -8.62 -3.55 -2.79
C PHE A 29 -7.47 -2.96 -3.62
N ILE A 30 -6.49 -2.36 -2.95
CA ILE A 30 -5.26 -1.88 -3.57
C ILE A 30 -4.09 -2.55 -2.86
N GLU A 31 -3.33 -3.35 -3.60
CA GLU A 31 -2.14 -4.05 -3.11
C GLU A 31 -0.90 -3.41 -3.75
N CYS A 32 -0.03 -2.82 -2.95
CA CYS A 32 1.24 -2.28 -3.43
C CYS A 32 2.37 -3.24 -3.10
N THR A 33 3.18 -3.60 -4.10
CA THR A 33 4.34 -4.48 -3.93
C THR A 33 5.64 -3.73 -4.24
N CYS A 34 6.70 -4.08 -3.53
CA CYS A 34 8.06 -3.58 -3.70
C CYS A 34 9.03 -4.71 -3.37
N ASP A 35 9.78 -5.17 -4.36
CA ASP A 35 10.76 -6.26 -4.27
C ASP A 35 12.22 -5.77 -4.45
N ASP A 36 12.44 -4.45 -4.55
CA ASP A 36 13.76 -3.84 -4.69
C ASP A 36 14.32 -3.38 -3.33
N ASP A 37 15.49 -3.92 -2.97
CA ASP A 37 16.15 -3.65 -1.68
C ASP A 37 16.50 -2.16 -1.49
N LEU A 38 16.92 -1.47 -2.56
CA LEU A 38 17.28 -0.06 -2.50
C LEU A 38 16.05 0.82 -2.27
N ALA A 39 14.93 0.51 -2.93
CA ALA A 39 13.66 1.18 -2.73
C ALA A 39 13.12 0.93 -1.32
N LEU A 40 13.21 -0.31 -0.80
CA LEU A 40 12.80 -0.66 0.55
C LEU A 40 13.60 0.12 1.61
N GLU A 41 14.93 0.17 1.48
CA GLU A 41 15.77 0.91 2.41
C GLU A 41 15.45 2.41 2.40
N ARG A 42 15.23 3.00 1.22
CA ARG A 42 14.79 4.41 1.12
C ARG A 42 13.44 4.62 1.81
N ASN A 43 12.47 3.74 1.57
CA ASN A 43 11.14 3.84 2.18
C ASN A 43 11.24 3.71 3.71
N TYR A 44 12.10 2.83 4.24
CA TYR A 44 12.33 2.72 5.68
C TYR A 44 12.88 4.01 6.29
N GLN A 45 13.85 4.64 5.63
CA GLN A 45 14.40 5.92 6.08
C GLN A 45 13.33 7.02 6.09
N GLU A 46 12.46 7.08 5.08
CA GLU A 46 11.35 8.03 5.05
C GLU A 46 10.33 7.78 6.17
N VAL A 47 9.98 6.51 6.42
CA VAL A 47 9.08 6.13 7.52
C VAL A 47 9.67 6.54 8.87
N ILE A 48 10.94 6.25 9.13
CA ILE A 48 11.60 6.63 10.39
C ILE A 48 11.66 8.16 10.53
N ARG A 49 11.91 8.88 9.43
CA ARG A 49 12.04 10.33 9.43
C ARG A 49 10.71 11.06 9.65
N TYR A 50 9.61 10.57 9.08
CA TYR A 50 8.34 11.29 9.03
C TYR A 50 7.22 10.68 9.88
N SER A 51 7.33 9.42 10.28
CA SER A 51 6.31 8.78 11.13
C SER A 51 6.36 9.33 12.56
N ALA A 52 5.18 9.53 13.13
CA ALA A 52 5.04 9.88 14.55
C ALA A 52 5.53 8.75 15.48
N ASP A 53 5.47 7.49 15.03
CA ASP A 53 5.82 6.30 15.83
C ASP A 53 7.30 6.30 16.26
N TYR A 54 8.19 6.89 15.45
CA TYR A 54 9.64 6.89 15.69
C TYR A 54 10.17 8.26 16.14
N LYS A 55 9.28 9.22 16.42
CA LYS A 55 9.67 10.59 16.78
C LYS A 55 10.49 10.59 18.08
N GLY A 56 11.75 11.04 17.99
CA GLY A 56 12.66 11.12 19.14
C GLY A 56 13.29 9.79 19.55
N MET A 57 13.06 8.71 18.78
CA MET A 57 13.76 7.44 18.95
C MET A 57 15.17 7.53 18.35
N ASP A 58 16.11 6.77 18.91
CA ASP A 58 17.42 6.62 18.30
C ASP A 58 17.30 6.00 16.89
N PRO A 59 18.01 6.54 15.87
CA PRO A 59 17.86 6.05 14.50
C PRO A 59 18.18 4.56 14.31
N ALA A 60 19.16 4.01 15.02
CA ALA A 60 19.51 2.60 14.89
C ALA A 60 18.44 1.71 15.52
N ALA A 61 17.92 2.10 16.68
CA ALA A 61 16.83 1.40 17.34
C ALA A 61 15.52 1.45 16.51
N ALA A 62 15.20 2.60 15.91
CA ALA A 62 14.04 2.76 15.04
C ALA A 62 14.14 1.88 13.77
N ALA A 63 15.32 1.80 13.17
CA ALA A 63 15.56 0.95 12.01
C ALA A 63 15.42 -0.54 12.34
N GLU A 64 15.94 -0.98 13.49
CA GLU A 64 15.77 -2.37 13.93
C GLU A 64 14.29 -2.69 14.19
N ASP A 65 13.57 -1.80 14.86
CA ASP A 65 12.16 -2.00 15.17
C ASP A 65 11.29 -2.10 13.91
N LEU A 66 11.47 -1.17 12.97
CA LEU A 66 10.76 -1.19 11.70
C LEU A 66 11.05 -2.47 10.90
N LYS A 67 12.31 -2.92 10.88
CA LYS A 67 12.69 -4.18 10.21
C LYS A 67 12.01 -5.40 10.84
N ARG A 68 11.94 -5.46 12.18
CA ARG A 68 11.21 -6.53 12.88
C ARG A 68 9.72 -6.49 12.56
N LYS A 69 9.11 -5.30 12.54
CA LYS A 69 7.70 -5.11 12.20
C LYS A 69 7.40 -5.60 10.79
N VAL A 70 8.23 -5.23 9.80
CA VAL A 70 8.08 -5.71 8.42
C VAL A 70 8.25 -7.22 8.32
N ALA A 71 9.27 -7.79 8.97
CA ALA A 71 9.49 -9.24 8.98
C ALA A 71 8.28 -10.01 9.50
N HIS A 72 7.61 -9.50 10.53
CA HIS A 72 6.36 -10.09 11.04
C HIS A 72 5.25 -10.11 9.98
N TYR A 73 5.03 -9.00 9.26
CA TYR A 73 4.03 -8.95 8.18
C TYR A 73 4.39 -9.85 7.01
N VAL A 74 5.66 -9.96 6.65
CA VAL A 74 6.12 -10.85 5.56
C VAL A 74 5.80 -12.31 5.89
N ILE A 75 5.98 -12.74 7.13
CA ILE A 75 5.65 -14.12 7.56
C ILE A 75 4.14 -14.40 7.41
N ALA A 76 3.30 -13.41 7.70
CA ALA A 76 1.85 -13.54 7.62
C ALA A 76 1.29 -13.25 6.22
N TYR A 77 2.12 -12.83 5.27
CA TYR A 77 1.65 -12.31 3.99
C TYR A 77 1.09 -13.40 3.08
N GLU A 78 -0.18 -13.22 2.71
CA GLU A 78 -0.87 -14.00 1.71
C GLU A 78 -1.25 -13.09 0.55
N PRO A 79 -0.65 -13.25 -0.65
CA PRO A 79 -0.93 -12.41 -1.81
C PRO A 79 -2.41 -12.33 -2.11
N LEU A 80 -2.88 -11.15 -2.52
CA LEU A 80 -4.24 -10.95 -2.96
C LEU A 80 -4.47 -11.76 -4.25
N VAL A 81 -5.22 -12.85 -4.18
CA VAL A 81 -5.55 -13.73 -5.31
C VAL A 81 -7.04 -14.06 -5.40
N GLU A 82 -7.78 -13.70 -4.36
CA GLU A 82 -9.21 -13.86 -4.20
C GLU A 82 -9.98 -13.05 -5.26
N ASN A 83 -11.23 -13.45 -5.49
CA ASN A 83 -12.01 -12.95 -6.61
C ASN A 83 -12.72 -11.61 -6.35
N TYR A 84 -12.02 -10.67 -5.73
CA TYR A 84 -12.50 -9.32 -5.38
C TYR A 84 -12.08 -8.27 -6.44
N PRO A 85 -12.80 -7.14 -6.56
CA PRO A 85 -12.29 -5.98 -7.27
C PRO A 85 -10.95 -5.54 -6.67
N ARG A 86 -9.91 -5.51 -7.48
CA ARG A 86 -8.56 -5.16 -7.01
C ARG A 86 -7.68 -4.49 -8.05
N ILE A 87 -6.73 -3.72 -7.55
CA ILE A 87 -5.58 -3.20 -8.27
C ILE A 87 -4.32 -3.66 -7.54
N THR A 88 -3.42 -4.35 -8.24
CA THR A 88 -2.08 -4.63 -7.75
C THR A 88 -1.11 -3.68 -8.45
N PHE A 89 -0.25 -3.00 -7.69
CA PHE A 89 0.70 -2.01 -8.18
C PHE A 89 2.13 -2.37 -7.73
N ASP A 90 2.98 -2.73 -8.69
CA ASP A 90 4.42 -2.85 -8.47
C ASP A 90 5.04 -1.45 -8.55
N THR A 91 5.44 -0.93 -7.39
CA THR A 91 5.95 0.44 -7.24
C THR A 91 7.34 0.64 -7.86
N VAL A 92 8.07 -0.44 -8.14
CA VAL A 92 9.41 -0.40 -8.73
C VAL A 92 9.31 -0.48 -10.25
N LYS A 93 8.56 -1.46 -10.75
CA LYS A 93 8.38 -1.72 -12.19
C LYS A 93 7.34 -0.79 -12.82
N MET A 94 6.57 -0.08 -12.01
CA MET A 94 5.40 0.69 -12.42
C MET A 94 4.35 -0.18 -13.15
N ASP A 95 4.28 -1.47 -12.79
CA ASP A 95 3.32 -2.42 -13.35
C ASP A 95 2.01 -2.35 -12.58
N ILE A 96 0.89 -2.14 -13.29
CA ILE A 96 -0.45 -2.05 -12.71
C ILE A 96 -1.32 -3.15 -13.30
N ARG A 97 -1.82 -4.03 -12.43
CA ARG A 97 -2.73 -5.11 -12.79
C ARG A 97 -4.09 -4.86 -12.15
N ALA A 98 -5.12 -4.77 -12.98
CA ALA A 98 -6.51 -4.57 -12.55
C ALA A 98 -7.32 -5.86 -12.72
N HIS A 99 -8.16 -6.17 -11.72
CA HIS A 99 -9.11 -7.29 -11.78
C HIS A 99 -10.48 -6.85 -11.28
N LYS A 100 -11.53 -7.11 -12.07
CA LYS A 100 -12.91 -6.71 -11.78
C LYS A 100 -13.10 -5.22 -11.41
N VAL A 101 -12.28 -4.35 -11.98
CA VAL A 101 -12.42 -2.89 -11.85
C VAL A 101 -13.55 -2.44 -12.76
N LEU A 102 -14.66 -1.98 -12.17
CA LEU A 102 -15.86 -1.56 -12.87
C LEU A 102 -16.28 -0.17 -12.41
N GLY A 103 -16.50 0.74 -13.35
CA GLY A 103 -16.98 2.09 -13.06
C GLY A 103 -15.91 3.17 -13.16
N HIS A 104 -16.37 4.41 -13.19
CA HIS A 104 -15.52 5.57 -13.45
C HIS A 104 -14.56 5.86 -12.28
N VAL A 105 -15.01 5.74 -11.02
CA VAL A 105 -14.18 6.03 -9.84
C VAL A 105 -12.98 5.09 -9.78
N GLU A 106 -13.22 3.79 -9.89
CA GLU A 106 -12.18 2.77 -9.83
C GLU A 106 -11.20 2.88 -11.01
N THR A 107 -11.69 3.29 -12.19
CA THR A 107 -10.84 3.57 -13.36
C THR A 107 -9.97 4.82 -13.16
N SER A 108 -10.52 5.88 -12.54
CA SER A 108 -9.75 7.08 -12.20
C SER A 108 -8.63 6.78 -11.21
N VAL A 109 -8.82 5.82 -10.30
CA VAL A 109 -7.75 5.37 -9.38
C VAL A 109 -6.58 4.77 -10.16
N ILE A 110 -6.82 3.94 -11.17
CA ILE A 110 -5.76 3.40 -12.04
C ILE A 110 -4.99 4.53 -12.75
N GLY A 111 -5.72 5.48 -13.34
CA GLY A 111 -5.11 6.64 -14.02
C GLY A 111 -4.24 7.47 -13.08
N TYR A 112 -4.70 7.69 -11.84
CA TYR A 112 -3.92 8.37 -10.81
C TYR A 112 -2.65 7.59 -10.46
N LEU A 113 -2.77 6.30 -10.14
CA LEU A 113 -1.61 5.45 -9.79
C LEU A 113 -0.54 5.43 -10.89
N GLY A 114 -0.94 5.38 -12.16
CA GLY A 114 -0.01 5.43 -13.29
C GLY A 114 0.69 6.78 -13.48
N SER A 115 0.17 7.85 -12.88
CA SER A 115 0.73 9.20 -13.00
C SER A 115 1.62 9.61 -11.82
N VAL A 116 1.55 8.90 -10.70
CA VAL A 116 2.26 9.25 -9.48
C VAL A 116 3.71 8.77 -9.52
N THR A 117 4.64 9.65 -9.17
CA THR A 117 6.04 9.29 -8.90
C THR A 117 6.33 9.39 -7.41
N THR A 118 6.97 8.36 -6.85
CA THR A 118 7.40 8.33 -5.44
C THR A 118 8.74 9.01 -5.21
N LYS A 119 9.41 9.47 -6.29
CA LYS A 119 10.69 10.17 -6.16
C LYS A 119 10.45 11.61 -5.69
N PRO A 120 11.18 12.09 -4.66
CA PRO A 120 11.11 13.49 -4.26
C PRO A 120 11.41 14.41 -5.45
N HIS A 121 10.57 15.41 -5.66
CA HIS A 121 10.73 16.42 -6.70
C HIS A 121 10.24 17.78 -6.20
N THR A 122 10.79 18.85 -6.76
CA THR A 122 10.40 20.23 -6.41
C THR A 122 9.53 20.78 -7.54
N LEU A 123 8.34 21.25 -7.20
CA LEU A 123 7.44 21.91 -8.13
C LEU A 123 7.60 23.42 -7.98
N TYR A 124 7.81 24.12 -9.11
CA TYR A 124 7.86 25.58 -9.17
C TYR A 124 6.58 26.09 -9.81
N PHE A 125 5.93 27.04 -9.15
CA PHE A 125 4.73 27.70 -9.68
C PHE A 125 5.03 29.19 -9.87
N SER A 126 4.76 29.71 -11.07
CA SER A 126 4.76 31.14 -11.37
C SER A 126 3.34 31.55 -11.79
N ARG A 127 3.04 32.84 -11.69
CA ARG A 127 1.84 33.44 -12.28
C ARG A 127 1.89 33.37 -13.80
#